data_AF-A0A0G4LQM9-F1
#
_entry.id   AF-A0A0G4LQM9-F1
#
_cell.length_a   1.000
_cell.length_b   1.000
_cell.length_c   1.000
_cell.angle_alpha   90.00
_cell.angle_beta   90.00
_cell.angle_gamma   90.00
#
_symmetry.space_group_name_H-M   'P 1'
#
loop_
_entity.id
_entity.type
_entity.pdbx_description
1 polymer ?
#
loop_
_entity_poly.entity_id
_entity_poly.type
_entity_poly.pdbx_seq_one_letter_code
_entity_poly.pdbx_strand_id
1 'polypeptide(L)'
;MPYIVCLLVTSASAQDASVSQLNAHAAIFPNGLTLLNPDTMNALPSASRTVAQWPWGTVPQACHSVASDSSVTDSTPDDLDVFSVRYSDCAIPWTVFRCADADATLKTVVDRLGRIPVLARERIRYVHVHKKISGTSGLSFYWDGDIVLFGEGNKYGFIPT
;
A
#
# COMPACT_ATOMS: atom_id res chain seq x y z
N MET A 1 1.73 14.59 13.30
CA MET A 1 1.07 13.27 13.17
C MET A 1 2.16 12.22 13.36
N PRO A 2 2.08 11.32 14.35
CA PRO A 2 3.20 10.48 14.74
C PRO A 2 3.49 9.45 13.64
N TYR A 3 4.73 9.42 13.16
CA TYR A 3 5.23 8.37 12.29
C TYR A 3 5.13 7.02 13.00
N ILE A 4 4.75 5.96 12.27
CA ILE A 4 4.80 4.59 12.77
C ILE A 4 6.28 4.26 12.91
N VAL A 5 6.80 4.20 14.14
CA VAL A 5 8.19 3.82 14.39
C VAL A 5 8.21 2.34 14.74
N CYS A 6 8.57 1.50 13.78
CA CYS A 6 8.91 0.11 14.07
C CYS A 6 10.29 0.13 14.77
N LEU A 7 10.34 -0.15 16.08
CA LEU A 7 11.61 -0.21 16.82
C LEU A 7 12.57 -1.20 16.15
N LEU A 8 13.60 -0.65 15.52
CA LEU A 8 14.67 -1.40 14.86
C LEU A 8 15.49 -2.13 15.93
N VAL A 9 15.60 -3.45 15.84
CA VAL A 9 16.82 -4.12 16.28
C VAL A 9 17.87 -3.81 15.20
N THR A 10 18.70 -2.79 15.48
CA THR A 10 20.01 -2.38 14.89
C THR A 10 20.43 -2.99 13.54
N SER A 11 20.96 -2.27 12.54
CA SER A 11 21.54 -0.94 12.44
C SER A 11 21.73 -0.59 10.95
N ALA A 12 21.33 0.60 10.51
CA ALA A 12 21.94 1.27 9.37
C ALA A 12 21.65 2.77 9.49
N SER A 13 22.69 3.56 9.69
CA SER A 13 22.62 5.02 9.73
C SER A 13 22.27 5.56 8.34
N ALA A 14 21.13 6.22 8.19
CA ALA A 14 20.87 7.09 7.04
C ALA A 14 21.26 8.53 7.43
N GLN A 15 22.20 9.11 6.69
CA GLN A 15 22.62 10.50 6.82
C GLN A 15 21.61 11.43 6.13
N ASP A 16 21.28 12.54 6.78
CA ASP A 16 20.42 13.60 6.24
C ASP A 16 21.09 14.32 5.06
N ALA A 17 20.47 14.28 3.87
CA ALA A 17 20.87 15.11 2.74
C ALA A 17 19.88 16.27 2.55
N SER A 18 20.39 17.51 2.63
CA SER A 18 19.62 18.74 2.50
C SER A 18 19.09 19.00 1.08
N VAL A 19 17.98 19.72 1.01
CA VAL A 19 17.13 20.05 -0.15
C VAL A 19 17.86 20.67 -1.37
N SER A 20 19.10 21.13 -1.24
CA SER A 20 19.87 21.73 -2.36
C SER A 20 20.46 20.72 -3.37
N GLN A 21 20.38 19.41 -3.12
CA GLN A 21 20.88 18.37 -4.05
C GLN A 21 19.84 17.83 -5.04
N LEU A 22 18.59 18.29 -4.96
CA LEU A 22 17.46 17.80 -5.77
C LEU A 22 17.61 17.97 -7.29
N ASN A 23 18.52 18.83 -7.76
CA ASN A 23 18.70 19.11 -9.18
C ASN A 23 19.75 18.23 -9.88
N ALA A 24 20.35 17.25 -9.18
CA ALA A 24 21.41 16.40 -9.73
C ALA A 24 21.20 14.89 -9.44
N HIS A 25 19.98 14.43 -9.20
CA HIS A 25 19.74 13.03 -8.90
C HIS A 25 19.37 12.25 -10.17
N ALA A 26 20.28 11.37 -10.60
CA ALA A 26 19.92 10.28 -11.49
C ALA A 26 18.76 9.49 -10.86
N ALA A 27 17.75 9.14 -11.66
CA ALA A 27 16.62 8.37 -11.19
C ALA A 27 17.13 7.06 -10.56
N ILE A 28 16.94 6.90 -9.24
CA ILE A 28 17.33 5.69 -8.49
C ILE A 28 16.55 4.46 -9.01
N PHE A 29 15.44 4.72 -9.70
CA PHE A 29 14.66 3.74 -10.45
C PHE A 29 14.40 4.27 -11.86
N PRO A 30 15.34 4.08 -12.81
CA PRO A 30 15.22 4.64 -14.16
C PRO A 30 14.02 4.07 -14.94
N ASN A 31 13.48 2.94 -14.49
CA ASN A 31 12.28 2.29 -15.05
C ASN A 31 11.05 2.40 -14.12
N GLY A 32 11.07 3.27 -13.12
CA GLY A 32 9.99 3.43 -12.14
C GLY A 32 9.85 2.24 -11.17
N LEU A 33 8.66 2.04 -10.61
CA LEU A 33 8.35 0.98 -9.64
C LEU A 33 8.22 -0.43 -10.26
N THR A 34 8.85 -0.71 -11.41
CA THR A 34 8.86 -2.06 -12.03
C THR A 34 9.41 -3.16 -11.11
N LEU A 35 10.12 -2.80 -10.03
CA LEU A 35 10.53 -3.71 -8.96
C LEU A 35 9.34 -4.35 -8.22
N LEU A 36 8.14 -3.76 -8.33
CA LEU A 36 6.89 -4.28 -7.78
C LEU A 36 6.18 -5.27 -8.72
N ASN A 37 6.81 -5.69 -9.81
CA ASN A 37 6.32 -6.78 -10.66
C ASN A 37 6.28 -8.10 -9.86
N PRO A 38 5.21 -8.92 -9.94
CA PRO A 38 5.16 -10.25 -9.34
C PRO A 38 6.45 -11.07 -9.50
N ASP A 39 7.09 -11.07 -10.67
CA ASP A 39 8.32 -11.86 -10.88
C ASP A 39 9.47 -11.41 -9.98
N THR A 40 9.62 -10.10 -9.77
CA THR A 40 10.68 -9.51 -8.93
C THR A 40 10.32 -9.57 -7.45
N MET A 41 9.05 -9.33 -7.10
CA MET A 41 8.57 -9.42 -5.72
C MET A 41 8.59 -10.85 -5.19
N ASN A 42 8.29 -11.85 -6.02
CA ASN A 42 8.26 -13.26 -5.61
C ASN A 42 9.60 -13.76 -5.08
N ALA A 43 10.71 -13.19 -5.57
CA ALA A 43 12.07 -13.49 -5.12
C ALA A 43 12.41 -12.90 -3.73
N LEU A 44 11.64 -11.92 -3.25
CA LEU A 44 11.88 -11.30 -1.94
C LEU A 44 11.25 -12.13 -0.82
N PRO A 45 11.89 -12.27 0.35
CA PRO A 45 11.24 -12.89 1.50
C PRO A 45 10.00 -12.08 1.89
N SER A 46 8.90 -12.78 2.19
CA SER A 46 7.69 -12.16 2.74
C SER A 46 7.66 -12.39 4.24
N ALA A 47 7.45 -11.32 5.01
CA ALA A 47 7.23 -11.45 6.44
C ALA A 47 5.95 -12.25 6.72
N SER A 48 6.01 -13.16 7.69
CA SER A 48 4.80 -13.85 8.16
C SER A 48 3.83 -12.82 8.74
N ARG A 49 2.52 -13.08 8.68
CA ARG A 49 1.53 -12.14 9.17
C ARG A 49 0.36 -12.79 9.88
N THR A 50 -0.30 -11.96 10.68
CA THR A 50 -1.62 -12.21 11.26
C THR A 50 -2.59 -11.16 10.73
N VAL A 51 -3.82 -11.58 10.43
CA VAL A 51 -4.87 -10.71 9.89
C VAL A 51 -6.07 -10.80 10.82
N ALA A 52 -6.60 -9.66 11.22
CA ALA A 52 -7.82 -9.54 12.02
C ALA A 52 -8.79 -8.60 11.31
N GLN A 53 -9.97 -9.10 10.97
CA GLN A 53 -11.04 -8.27 10.40
C GLN A 53 -11.71 -7.47 11.51
N TRP A 54 -12.04 -6.22 11.22
CA TRP A 54 -12.77 -5.34 12.13
C TRP A 54 -14.27 -5.67 12.08
N PRO A 55 -15.04 -5.36 13.14
CA PRO A 55 -16.48 -5.47 13.09
C PRO A 55 -17.07 -4.63 11.94
N TRP A 56 -18.08 -5.16 11.26
CA TRP A 56 -18.79 -4.45 10.20
C TRP A 56 -19.28 -3.07 10.69
N GLY A 57 -19.21 -2.07 9.82
CA GLY A 57 -19.55 -0.68 10.14
C GLY A 57 -18.46 0.10 10.90
N THR A 58 -17.32 -0.53 11.23
CA THR A 58 -16.18 0.16 11.84
C THR A 58 -15.15 0.50 10.78
N VAL A 59 -15.11 1.77 10.36
CA VAL A 59 -14.17 2.26 9.34
C VAL A 59 -13.39 3.48 9.84
N PRO A 60 -12.07 3.61 9.56
CA PRO A 60 -11.33 4.84 9.81
C PRO A 60 -11.92 6.01 9.02
N GLN A 61 -11.86 7.24 9.57
CA GLN A 61 -12.41 8.43 8.91
C GLN A 61 -11.84 8.64 7.49
N ALA A 62 -10.53 8.42 7.29
CA ALA A 62 -9.91 8.55 5.97
C ALA A 62 -10.51 7.57 4.94
N CYS A 63 -10.80 6.34 5.39
CA CYS A 63 -11.43 5.30 4.59
C CYS A 63 -12.89 5.67 4.24
N HIS A 64 -13.64 6.13 5.24
CA HIS A 64 -15.00 6.63 5.02
C HIS A 64 -15.03 7.80 4.04
N SER A 65 -14.12 8.77 4.16
CA SER A 65 -14.05 9.93 3.25
C SER A 65 -13.79 9.53 1.81
N VAL A 66 -12.88 8.57 1.57
CA VAL A 66 -12.60 8.08 0.21
C VAL A 66 -13.79 7.31 -0.37
N ALA A 67 -14.43 6.43 0.41
CA ALA A 67 -15.61 5.70 -0.04
C ALA A 67 -16.87 6.55 -0.16
N SER A 68 -16.90 7.73 0.47
CA SER A 68 -17.99 8.69 0.28
C SER A 68 -17.80 9.57 -0.96
N ASP A 69 -16.61 9.53 -1.59
CA ASP A 69 -16.27 10.33 -2.75
C ASP A 69 -16.45 9.51 -4.04
N SER A 70 -17.61 9.70 -4.68
CA SER A 70 -17.96 9.04 -5.93
C SER A 70 -17.06 9.44 -7.11
N SER A 71 -16.19 10.43 -6.97
CA SER A 71 -15.17 10.76 -7.98
C SER A 71 -13.94 9.85 -7.88
N VAL A 72 -13.77 9.14 -6.77
CA VAL A 72 -12.60 8.29 -6.48
C VAL A 72 -12.95 6.80 -6.60
N THR A 73 -14.12 6.39 -6.13
CA THR A 73 -14.54 4.99 -6.14
C THR A 73 -16.06 4.85 -6.26
N ASP A 74 -16.52 3.76 -6.88
CA ASP A 74 -17.94 3.40 -6.95
C ASP A 74 -18.44 2.67 -5.67
N SER A 75 -17.54 2.41 -4.71
CA SER A 75 -17.85 1.66 -3.49
C SER A 75 -18.41 2.57 -2.41
N THR A 76 -19.39 2.10 -1.64
CA THR A 76 -19.94 2.85 -0.51
C THR A 76 -19.23 2.48 0.80
N PRO A 77 -19.33 3.30 1.87
CA PRO A 77 -18.77 2.97 3.18
C PRO A 77 -19.27 1.64 3.76
N ASP A 78 -20.47 1.20 3.40
CA ASP A 78 -21.07 -0.05 3.86
C ASP A 78 -20.48 -1.28 3.16
N ASP A 79 -19.84 -1.09 2.00
CA ASP A 79 -19.20 -2.13 1.19
C ASP A 79 -17.71 -2.32 1.55
N LEU A 80 -17.23 -1.73 2.65
CA LEU A 80 -15.83 -1.77 3.05
C LEU A 80 -15.57 -2.83 4.12
N ASP A 81 -14.64 -3.72 3.81
CA ASP A 81 -14.02 -4.61 4.80
C ASP A 81 -12.69 -4.00 5.28
N VAL A 82 -12.55 -3.81 6.60
CA VAL A 82 -11.33 -3.28 7.23
C VAL A 82 -10.61 -4.38 7.97
N PHE A 83 -9.28 -4.43 7.81
CA PHE A 83 -8.40 -5.43 8.38
C PHE A 83 -7.21 -4.78 9.07
N SER A 84 -6.90 -5.25 10.28
CA SER A 84 -5.58 -5.08 10.88
C SER A 84 -4.66 -6.21 10.46
N VAL A 85 -3.55 -5.84 9.83
CA VAL A 85 -2.54 -6.76 9.33
C VAL A 85 -1.26 -6.52 10.12
N ARG A 86 -0.85 -7.49 10.94
CA ARG A 86 0.39 -7.42 11.70
C ARG A 86 1.40 -8.39 11.13
N TYR A 87 2.53 -7.87 10.67
CA TYR A 87 3.65 -8.68 10.20
C TYR A 87 4.59 -9.04 11.36
N SER A 88 5.32 -10.14 11.26
CA SER A 88 6.22 -10.61 12.32
C SER A 88 7.43 -9.70 12.55
N ASP A 89 7.74 -8.83 11.59
CA ASP A 89 8.88 -7.92 11.59
C ASP A 89 8.53 -6.50 12.06
N CYS A 90 7.27 -6.22 12.42
CA CYS A 90 6.89 -5.00 13.11
C CYS A 90 5.69 -5.23 14.03
N ALA A 91 5.78 -4.71 15.26
CA ALA A 91 4.74 -4.87 16.26
C ALA A 91 3.45 -4.09 15.94
N ILE A 92 3.54 -3.03 15.11
CA ILE A 92 2.41 -2.15 14.80
C ILE A 92 1.62 -2.74 13.62
N PRO A 93 0.30 -3.00 13.78
CA PRO A 93 -0.52 -3.47 12.69
C PRO A 93 -0.80 -2.35 11.67
N TRP A 94 -0.79 -2.72 10.40
CA TRP A 94 -1.25 -1.86 9.32
C TRP A 94 -2.75 -2.00 9.13
N THR A 95 -3.39 -0.93 8.71
CA THR A 95 -4.82 -0.93 8.40
C THR A 95 -5.00 -1.04 6.88
N VAL A 96 -5.55 -2.17 6.44
CA VAL A 96 -5.89 -2.42 5.04
C VAL A 96 -7.41 -2.41 4.95
N PHE A 97 -7.95 -1.64 4.03
CA PHE A 97 -9.37 -1.73 3.72
C PHE A 97 -9.58 -2.07 2.26
N ARG A 98 -10.61 -2.87 2.02
CA ARG A 98 -10.89 -3.47 0.73
C ARG A 98 -12.38 -3.28 0.45
N CYS A 99 -12.67 -2.72 -0.72
CA CYS A 99 -14.04 -2.70 -1.24
C CYS A 99 -14.50 -4.13 -1.54
N ALA A 100 -15.77 -4.44 -1.27
CA ALA A 100 -16.34 -5.77 -1.50
C ALA A 100 -16.07 -6.28 -2.93
N ASP A 101 -16.18 -5.39 -3.92
CA ASP A 101 -16.00 -5.62 -5.34
C ASP A 101 -14.55 -5.47 -5.84
N ALA A 102 -13.57 -5.28 -4.95
CA ALA A 102 -12.19 -5.12 -5.33
C ALA A 102 -11.63 -6.38 -6.02
N ASP A 103 -10.93 -6.19 -7.14
CA ASP A 103 -10.41 -7.31 -7.94
C ASP A 103 -9.30 -8.07 -7.18
N ALA A 104 -8.45 -7.37 -6.43
CA ALA A 104 -7.39 -8.02 -5.66
C ALA A 104 -7.95 -8.66 -4.37
N THR A 105 -7.58 -9.92 -4.14
CA THR A 105 -7.87 -10.58 -2.86
C THR A 105 -7.03 -9.99 -1.73
N LEU A 106 -7.58 -9.96 -0.51
CA LEU A 106 -6.84 -9.52 0.68
C LEU A 106 -5.53 -10.31 0.85
N LYS A 107 -5.58 -11.63 0.63
CA LYS A 107 -4.39 -12.49 0.73
C LYS A 107 -3.27 -12.00 -0.19
N THR A 108 -3.59 -11.73 -1.45
CA THR A 108 -2.64 -11.24 -2.46
C THR A 108 -2.03 -9.90 -2.05
N VAL A 109 -2.87 -8.95 -1.60
CA VAL A 109 -2.40 -7.62 -1.18
C VAL A 109 -1.45 -7.72 0.02
N VAL A 110 -1.86 -8.47 1.03
CA VAL A 110 -1.08 -8.66 2.25
C VAL A 110 0.24 -9.43 2.00
N ASP A 111 0.23 -10.42 1.10
CA ASP A 111 1.45 -11.13 0.68
C ASP A 111 2.46 -10.18 0.02
N ARG A 112 1.97 -9.25 -0.82
CA ARG A 112 2.81 -8.26 -1.51
C ARG A 112 3.36 -7.21 -0.54
N LEU A 113 2.51 -6.66 0.32
CA LEU A 113 2.92 -5.72 1.36
C LEU A 113 3.99 -6.33 2.26
N GLY A 114 3.88 -7.61 2.63
CA GLY A 114 4.88 -8.30 3.46
C GLY A 114 6.26 -8.46 2.82
N ARG A 115 6.38 -8.24 1.51
CA ARG A 115 7.65 -8.27 0.76
C ARG A 115 8.30 -6.89 0.66
N ILE A 116 7.58 -5.82 1.00
CA ILE A 116 8.13 -4.47 1.06
C ILE A 116 9.04 -4.39 2.29
N PRO A 117 10.25 -3.81 2.19
CA PRO A 117 11.11 -3.59 3.37
C PRO A 117 10.41 -2.80 4.47
N VAL A 118 10.68 -3.13 5.73
CA VAL A 118 9.99 -2.52 6.90
C VAL A 118 10.07 -0.99 6.92
N LEU A 119 11.24 -0.41 6.58
CA LEU A 119 11.45 1.05 6.53
C LEU A 119 10.61 1.75 5.45
N ALA A 120 10.24 1.04 4.39
CA ALA A 120 9.31 1.58 3.39
C ALA A 120 7.86 1.41 3.87
N ARG A 121 7.54 0.27 4.51
CA ARG A 121 6.21 0.01 5.05
C ARG A 121 5.80 0.92 6.20
N GLU A 122 6.73 1.37 7.03
CA GLU A 122 6.43 2.21 8.19
C GLU A 122 5.91 3.61 7.80
N ARG A 123 6.15 4.04 6.55
CA ARG A 123 5.63 5.30 6.00
C ARG A 123 4.21 5.19 5.47
N ILE A 124 3.65 3.98 5.43
CA ILE A 124 2.29 3.71 4.96
C ILE A 124 1.34 3.78 6.16
N ARG A 125 0.34 4.66 6.09
CA ARG A 125 -0.74 4.76 7.08
C ARG A 125 -1.86 3.78 6.77
N TYR A 126 -2.39 3.84 5.54
CA TYR A 126 -3.51 3.02 5.09
C TYR A 126 -3.22 2.39 3.72
N VAL A 127 -3.80 1.21 3.49
CA VAL A 127 -3.82 0.58 2.16
C VAL A 127 -5.26 0.42 1.72
N HIS A 128 -5.56 0.99 0.56
CA HIS A 128 -6.88 1.08 -0.04
C HIS A 128 -6.91 0.11 -1.23
N VAL A 129 -7.90 -0.77 -1.27
CA VAL A 129 -8.01 -1.78 -2.33
C VAL A 129 -9.37 -1.67 -3.00
N HIS A 130 -9.36 -1.25 -4.26
CA HIS A 130 -10.52 -0.96 -5.07
C HIS A 130 -10.57 -1.85 -6.32
N LYS A 131 -11.75 -1.92 -6.93
CA LYS A 131 -11.95 -2.46 -8.26
C LYS A 131 -11.20 -1.64 -9.30
N LYS A 132 -10.78 -2.25 -10.42
CA LYS A 132 -10.11 -1.54 -11.52
C LYS A 132 -10.99 -0.43 -12.10
N ILE A 133 -10.33 0.64 -12.54
CA ILE A 133 -10.95 1.67 -13.35
C ILE A 133 -11.18 1.11 -14.76
N SER A 134 -12.35 1.38 -15.34
CA SER A 134 -12.68 0.93 -16.70
C SER A 134 -11.60 1.37 -17.70
N GLY A 135 -11.19 0.46 -18.59
CA GLY A 135 -10.12 0.71 -19.57
C GLY A 135 -8.69 0.60 -19.02
N THR A 136 -8.50 0.29 -17.72
CA THR A 136 -7.17 0.09 -17.12
C THR A 136 -6.90 -1.40 -16.80
N SER A 137 -5.63 -1.80 -16.86
CA SER A 137 -5.16 -3.13 -16.45
C SER A 137 -4.91 -3.23 -14.93
N GLY A 138 -4.85 -2.08 -14.26
CA GLY A 138 -4.55 -1.89 -12.85
C GLY A 138 -3.81 -0.55 -12.65
N LEU A 139 -4.05 0.10 -11.52
CA LEU A 139 -3.41 1.36 -11.14
C LEU A 139 -2.97 1.29 -9.67
N SER A 140 -1.79 1.83 -9.38
CA SER A 140 -1.33 1.98 -8.01
C SER A 140 -0.65 3.34 -7.84
N PHE A 141 -0.99 4.06 -6.78
CA PHE A 141 -0.30 5.31 -6.44
C PHE A 141 -0.18 5.49 -4.93
N TYR A 142 0.72 6.40 -4.55
CA TYR A 142 0.94 6.82 -3.18
C TYR A 142 0.40 8.24 -3.02
N TRP A 143 -0.46 8.46 -2.03
CA TRP A 143 -1.04 9.78 -1.74
C TRP A 143 -1.18 9.98 -0.23
N ASP A 144 -0.58 11.05 0.30
CA ASP A 144 -0.67 11.45 1.70
C ASP A 144 -0.38 10.34 2.74
N GLY A 145 0.61 9.48 2.47
CA GLY A 145 0.93 8.35 3.35
C GLY A 145 0.13 7.08 3.07
N ASP A 146 -0.75 7.08 2.08
CA ASP A 146 -1.62 5.95 1.78
C ASP A 146 -1.21 5.31 0.46
N ILE A 147 -1.36 3.99 0.36
CA ILE A 147 -1.24 3.26 -0.90
C ILE A 147 -2.64 2.96 -1.40
N VAL A 148 -2.94 3.38 -2.63
CA VAL A 148 -4.20 3.10 -3.29
C VAL A 148 -3.97 2.14 -4.44
N LEU A 149 -4.71 1.03 -4.44
CA LEU A 149 -4.63 -0.04 -5.43
C LEU A 149 -5.97 -0.20 -6.13
N PHE A 150 -5.97 -0.13 -7.46
CA PHE A 150 -7.10 -0.45 -8.32
C PHE A 150 -6.74 -1.68 -9.16
N GLY A 151 -7.57 -2.71 -9.12
CA GLY A 151 -7.35 -3.94 -9.88
C GLY A 151 -6.42 -4.95 -9.20
N GLU A 152 -6.11 -6.05 -9.89
CA GLU A 152 -5.29 -7.15 -9.33
C GLU A 152 -3.79 -6.84 -9.21
N GLY A 153 -3.30 -5.71 -9.75
CA GLY A 153 -1.90 -5.26 -9.65
C GLY A 153 -0.85 -6.26 -10.20
N ASN A 154 -1.29 -7.28 -10.93
CA ASN A 154 -0.48 -8.28 -11.65
C ASN A 154 -0.33 -7.92 -13.15
N LYS A 155 -0.98 -6.86 -13.61
CA LYS A 155 -0.80 -6.27 -14.94
C LYS A 155 -0.61 -4.76 -14.79
N TYR A 156 0.63 -4.32 -14.57
CA TYR A 156 0.95 -2.91 -14.68
C TYR A 156 0.82 -2.49 -16.15
N GLY A 157 -0.30 -1.87 -16.50
CA GLY A 157 -0.44 -1.13 -17.74
C GLY A 157 0.12 0.27 -17.50
N PHE A 158 1.32 0.53 -18.01
CA PHE A 158 1.81 1.89 -18.18
C PHE A 158 0.78 2.65 -19.04
N ILE A 159 0.22 3.75 -18.54
CA ILE A 159 -0.52 4.69 -19.38
C ILE A 159 0.55 5.55 -20.05
N PRO A 160 0.82 5.40 -21.36
CA PRO A 160 1.64 6.38 -22.05
C PRO A 160 0.89 7.72 -22.01
N THR A 161 1.53 8.73 -21.44
CA THR A 161 1.17 10.14 -21.66
C THR A 161 1.34 10.51 -23.11
#